data_AF-A0A4Y1QU70-F1
#
_entry.id   AF-A0A4Y1QU70-F1
#
_cell.length_a   1.000
_cell.length_b   1.000
_cell.length_c   1.000
_cell.angle_alpha   90.00
_cell.angle_beta   90.00
_cell.angle_gamma   90.00
#
_symmetry.space_group_name_H-M   'P 1'
#
loop_
_entity.id
_entity.type
_entity.pdbx_description
1 polymer ?
#
loop_
_entity_poly.entity_id
_entity_poly.type
_entity_poly.pdbx_seq_one_letter_code
_entity_poly.pdbx_strand_id
1 'polypeptide(L)'
;GKFGPNLELERALPIRIISVGKKRSQGVQLVVDEYIEKLKLYCSVEDAHIRNNPKHARDWRAQVDHEDSAVMDLIRNDFLSQMLWKGKVVPFHFGGIHQSCYKLYAKRVVLLDERGKDIGSEQMAELGASRLSFCIGGPHGHGKRLRERADVSVKLSSMVLNHQIAIVVLVEQLYRSWTILKGQNYHRHRQHIHQSKSNTLADRVAGGLNVGLNLNEKEITDML
;
A
#
# COMPACT_ATOMS: atom_id res chain seq x y z
N GLY A 1 -8.06 29.86 16.06
CA GLY A 1 -8.24 30.15 14.62
C GLY A 1 -8.75 28.92 13.92
N LYS A 2 -9.80 29.04 13.10
CA LYS A 2 -10.47 27.92 12.42
C LYS A 2 -9.50 27.22 11.47
N PHE A 3 -9.16 25.96 11.73
CA PHE A 3 -8.46 25.09 10.79
C PHE A 3 -9.47 24.62 9.74
N GLY A 4 -9.40 25.16 8.52
CA GLY A 4 -10.21 24.70 7.40
C GLY A 4 -9.73 23.33 6.88
N PRO A 5 -10.60 22.52 6.23
CA PRO A 5 -10.30 21.17 5.78
C PRO A 5 -9.42 21.09 4.51
N ASN A 6 -8.94 22.21 3.98
CA ASN A 6 -8.10 22.23 2.79
C ASN A 6 -6.61 22.12 3.16
N LEU A 7 -6.22 20.94 3.66
CA LEU A 7 -4.84 20.49 3.47
C LEU A 7 -4.76 20.02 2.03
N GLU A 8 -4.70 20.96 1.08
CA GLU A 8 -4.33 20.63 -0.29
C GLU A 8 -3.06 19.78 -0.21
N LEU A 9 -3.11 18.59 -0.79
CA LEU A 9 -2.02 17.63 -0.86
C LEU A 9 -0.93 18.21 -1.78
N GLU A 10 -0.39 19.39 -1.44
CA GLU A 10 0.39 20.24 -2.35
C GLU A 10 1.69 19.56 -2.79
N ARG A 11 2.18 18.56 -2.04
CA ARG A 11 3.26 17.69 -2.48
C ARG A 11 3.11 16.29 -1.92
N ALA A 12 2.98 15.31 -2.81
CA ALA A 12 3.11 13.91 -2.46
C ALA A 12 4.48 13.64 -1.82
N LEU A 13 4.46 12.93 -0.70
CA LEU A 13 5.68 12.56 -0.01
C LEU A 13 6.43 11.49 -0.81
N PRO A 14 7.77 11.54 -0.82
CA PRO A 14 8.57 10.61 -1.59
C PRO A 14 8.40 9.17 -1.09
N ILE A 15 8.40 8.24 -2.03
CA ILE A 15 8.34 6.80 -1.80
C ILE A 15 9.70 6.21 -2.16
N ARG A 16 10.26 5.40 -1.26
CA ARG A 16 11.42 4.58 -1.54
C ARG A 16 11.01 3.12 -1.61
N ILE A 17 11.47 2.41 -2.62
CA ILE A 17 11.31 0.95 -2.77
C ILE A 17 12.70 0.36 -2.62
N ILE A 18 12.91 -0.46 -1.59
CA ILE A 18 14.16 -1.15 -1.31
C ILE A 18 13.91 -2.63 -1.59
N SER A 19 14.61 -3.18 -2.57
CA SER A 19 14.50 -4.58 -2.95
C SER A 19 15.82 -5.30 -2.78
N VAL A 20 15.79 -6.46 -2.13
CA VAL A 20 16.95 -7.33 -1.94
C VAL A 20 16.83 -8.51 -2.89
N GLY A 21 17.89 -8.82 -3.65
CA GLY A 21 17.85 -9.97 -4.52
C GLY A 21 18.93 -9.99 -5.61
N LYS A 22 18.72 -10.92 -6.55
CA LYS A 22 19.42 -10.88 -7.83
C LYS A 22 18.89 -9.73 -8.67
N LYS A 23 19.68 -9.31 -9.66
CA LYS A 23 19.26 -8.34 -10.67
C LYS A 23 17.93 -8.80 -11.29
N ARG A 24 16.99 -7.86 -11.43
CA ARG A 24 15.70 -8.11 -12.08
C ARG A 24 15.92 -8.55 -13.53
N SER A 25 15.09 -9.48 -13.97
CA SER A 25 15.00 -9.81 -15.40
C SER A 25 14.58 -8.57 -16.21
N GLN A 26 14.93 -8.54 -17.50
CA GLN A 26 14.63 -7.40 -18.36
C GLN A 26 13.12 -7.10 -18.43
N GLY A 27 12.29 -8.14 -18.59
CA GLY A 27 10.83 -7.97 -18.65
C GLY A 27 10.25 -7.37 -17.36
N VAL A 28 10.72 -7.83 -16.20
CA VAL A 28 10.30 -7.27 -14.90
C VAL A 28 10.76 -5.82 -14.76
N GLN A 29 12.00 -5.50 -15.15
CA GLN A 29 12.50 -4.14 -15.07
C GLN A 29 11.68 -3.18 -15.93
N LEU A 30 11.33 -3.55 -17.16
CA LEU A 30 10.52 -2.71 -18.05
C LEU A 30 9.14 -2.40 -17.46
N VAL A 31 8.48 -3.40 -16.87
CA VAL A 31 7.17 -3.20 -16.22
C VAL A 31 7.30 -2.29 -15.00
N VAL A 32 8.34 -2.50 -14.18
CA VAL A 32 8.60 -1.65 -13.01
C VAL A 32 8.86 -0.20 -13.44
N ASP A 33 9.69 0.01 -14.47
CA ASP A 33 9.99 1.33 -15.02
C ASP A 33 8.73 2.01 -15.55
N GLU A 34 7.86 1.30 -16.26
CA GLU A 34 6.59 1.83 -16.75
C GLU A 34 5.70 2.36 -15.61
N TYR A 35 5.58 1.62 -14.52
CA TYR A 35 4.79 2.07 -13.36
C TYR A 35 5.49 3.17 -12.56
N ILE A 36 6.82 3.17 -12.47
CA ILE A 36 7.57 4.27 -11.86
C ILE A 36 7.36 5.56 -12.65
N GLU A 37 7.41 5.53 -13.98
CA GLU A 37 7.10 6.70 -14.82
C GLU A 37 5.68 7.22 -14.59
N LYS A 38 4.69 6.33 -14.47
CA LYS A 38 3.32 6.73 -14.11
C LYS A 38 3.24 7.33 -12.70
N LEU A 39 3.99 6.79 -11.75
CA LEU A 39 4.04 7.27 -10.36
C LEU A 39 4.72 8.63 -10.23
N LYS A 40 5.69 8.96 -11.09
CA LYS A 40 6.38 10.27 -11.12
C LYS A 40 5.43 11.46 -11.32
N LEU A 41 4.27 11.23 -11.92
CA LEU A 41 3.21 12.23 -12.05
C LEU A 41 2.58 12.61 -10.70
N TYR A 42 2.66 11.72 -9.71
CA TYR A 42 2.08 11.91 -8.39
C TYR A 42 3.15 12.21 -7.35
N CYS A 43 4.22 11.43 -7.29
CA CYS A 43 5.25 11.47 -6.24
C CYS A 43 6.64 11.14 -6.78
N SER A 44 7.68 11.55 -6.04
CA SER A 44 9.04 11.06 -6.32
C SER A 44 9.19 9.63 -5.83
N VAL A 45 9.68 8.74 -6.70
CA VAL A 45 9.95 7.34 -6.39
C VAL A 45 11.45 7.07 -6.53
N GLU A 46 12.05 6.53 -5.47
CA GLU A 46 13.42 6.02 -5.47
C GLU A 46 13.39 4.50 -5.44
N ASP A 47 14.01 3.88 -6.44
CA ASP A 47 14.15 2.42 -6.53
C ASP A 47 15.59 2.00 -6.18
N ALA A 48 15.76 1.45 -4.99
CA ALA A 48 17.03 0.96 -4.47
C ALA A 48 17.08 -0.57 -4.54
N HIS A 49 18.12 -1.10 -5.15
CA HIS A 49 18.33 -2.54 -5.26
C HIS A 49 19.62 -2.98 -4.55
N ILE A 50 19.48 -3.86 -3.56
CA ILE A 50 20.59 -4.47 -2.82
C ILE A 50 20.85 -5.85 -3.40
N ARG A 51 22.09 -6.07 -3.85
CA ARG A 51 22.52 -7.37 -4.38
C ARG A 51 22.92 -8.30 -3.24
N ASN A 52 22.57 -9.57 -3.37
CA ASN A 52 23.04 -10.64 -2.50
C ASN A 52 24.58 -10.68 -2.46
N ASN A 53 25.15 -10.82 -1.26
CA ASN A 53 26.59 -11.02 -1.09
C ASN A 53 27.02 -12.47 -1.45
N PRO A 54 27.83 -12.69 -2.50
CA PRO A 54 28.22 -14.04 -2.90
C PRO A 54 29.03 -14.79 -1.82
N LYS A 55 29.72 -14.06 -0.93
CA LYS A 55 30.57 -14.65 0.11
C LYS A 55 29.77 -15.39 1.19
N HIS A 56 28.50 -15.01 1.40
CA HIS A 56 27.64 -15.63 2.41
C HIS A 56 26.59 -16.58 1.81
N ALA A 57 26.71 -16.95 0.53
CA ALA A 57 25.75 -17.82 -0.15
C ALA A 57 25.55 -19.20 0.50
N ARG A 58 26.51 -19.68 1.29
CA ARG A 58 26.43 -20.96 2.03
C ARG A 58 25.79 -20.84 3.41
N ASP A 59 25.76 -19.64 3.98
CA ASP A 59 25.16 -19.36 5.29
C ASP A 59 24.04 -18.33 5.13
N TRP A 60 22.82 -18.84 5.06
CA TRP A 60 21.63 -18.02 4.86
C TRP A 60 21.40 -17.03 6.01
N ARG A 61 21.89 -17.30 7.23
CA ARG A 61 21.73 -16.37 8.36
C ARG A 61 22.64 -15.16 8.20
N ALA A 62 23.93 -15.41 7.96
CA ALA A 62 24.89 -14.35 7.67
C ALA A 62 24.50 -13.54 6.42
N GLN A 63 23.91 -14.20 5.42
CA GLN A 63 23.34 -13.55 4.25
C GLN A 63 22.23 -12.56 4.63
N VAL A 64 21.22 -13.03 5.37
CA VAL A 64 20.08 -12.23 5.80
C VAL A 64 20.53 -11.07 6.70
N ASP A 65 21.46 -11.30 7.63
CA ASP A 65 21.96 -10.24 8.52
C ASP A 65 22.72 -9.14 7.77
N HIS A 66 23.47 -9.52 6.74
CA HIS A 66 24.16 -8.57 5.86
C HIS A 66 23.16 -7.77 5.02
N GLU A 67 22.17 -8.43 4.44
CA GLU A 67 21.09 -7.80 3.67
C GLU A 67 20.28 -6.82 4.54
N ASP A 68 19.86 -7.23 5.74
CA ASP A 68 19.18 -6.39 6.73
C ASP A 68 20.02 -5.17 7.10
N SER A 69 21.33 -5.34 7.29
CA SER A 69 22.22 -4.24 7.63
C SER A 69 22.27 -3.21 6.51
N ALA A 70 22.37 -3.65 5.25
CA ALA A 70 22.35 -2.78 4.08
C ALA A 70 20.99 -2.07 3.91
N VAL A 71 19.87 -2.76 4.13
CA VAL A 71 18.53 -2.13 4.12
C VAL A 71 18.43 -1.07 5.21
N MET A 72 18.88 -1.38 6.43
CA MET A 72 18.87 -0.46 7.55
C MET A 72 19.75 0.77 7.32
N ASP A 73 20.88 0.62 6.62
CA ASP A 73 21.72 1.74 6.22
C ASP A 73 21.01 2.65 5.23
N LEU A 74 20.28 2.11 4.26
CA LEU A 74 19.42 2.91 3.38
C LEU A 74 18.27 3.57 4.16
N ILE A 75 17.65 2.88 5.12
CA ILE A 75 16.59 3.48 5.94
C ILE A 75 17.14 4.66 6.76
N ARG A 76 18.34 4.54 7.32
CA ARG A 76 19.00 5.58 8.10
C ARG A 76 19.49 6.75 7.24
N ASN A 77 20.10 6.45 6.09
CA ASN A 77 20.57 7.43 5.13
C ASN A 77 19.39 7.93 4.29
N ASP A 78 18.59 8.79 4.90
CA ASP A 78 17.59 9.56 4.18
C ASP A 78 18.30 10.66 3.41
N PHE A 79 18.37 10.53 2.07
CA PHE A 79 19.05 11.51 1.21
C PHE A 79 18.33 12.87 1.20
N LEU A 80 17.12 12.91 1.74
CA LEU A 80 16.24 14.06 1.77
C LEU A 80 16.43 14.85 3.08
N SER A 81 17.59 15.50 3.18
CA SER A 81 17.91 16.52 4.22
C SER A 81 17.06 17.79 4.11
N GLN A 82 16.20 17.87 3.10
CA GLN A 82 15.57 19.08 2.62
C GLN A 82 14.09 18.84 2.38
N MET A 83 13.25 19.66 2.99
CA MET A 83 11.82 19.72 2.73
C MET A 83 11.56 20.92 1.80
N LEU A 84 10.68 20.76 0.81
CA LEU A 84 10.28 21.88 -0.05
C LEU A 84 8.99 22.49 0.50
N TRP A 85 9.09 23.63 1.19
CA TRP A 85 7.95 24.37 1.73
C TRP A 85 7.79 25.70 0.99
N LYS A 86 6.60 25.98 0.43
CA LYS A 86 6.30 27.21 -0.34
C LYS A 86 7.37 27.55 -1.39
N GLY A 87 7.80 26.55 -2.16
CA GLY A 87 8.82 26.71 -3.19
C GLY A 87 10.26 26.91 -2.68
N LYS A 88 10.50 26.86 -1.36
CA LYS A 88 11.84 26.98 -0.77
C LYS A 88 12.31 25.66 -0.17
N VAL A 89 13.56 25.33 -0.44
CA VAL A 89 14.30 24.26 0.20
C VAL A 89 14.58 24.68 1.64
N VAL A 90 13.98 24.00 2.62
CA VAL A 90 14.21 24.25 4.04
C VAL A 90 14.90 23.06 4.70
N PRO A 91 15.93 23.29 5.54
CA PRO A 91 16.51 22.24 6.38
C PRO A 91 15.46 21.73 7.37
N PHE A 92 15.43 20.42 7.61
CA PHE A 92 14.47 19.78 8.52
C PHE A 92 14.54 20.30 9.98
N HIS A 93 15.63 20.96 10.36
CA HIS A 93 15.88 21.51 11.70
C HIS A 93 15.39 22.97 11.90
N PHE A 94 14.65 23.56 10.95
CA PHE A 94 14.14 24.92 11.14
C PHE A 94 13.06 24.94 12.25
N GLY A 95 13.44 25.48 13.42
CA GLY A 95 12.74 25.42 14.71
C GLY A 95 11.41 26.17 14.80
N GLY A 96 10.46 25.86 13.91
CA GLY A 96 9.12 26.46 13.90
C GLY A 96 8.00 25.53 13.42
N ILE A 97 8.27 24.25 13.17
CA ILE A 97 7.24 23.30 12.73
C ILE A 97 6.53 22.72 13.96
N HIS A 98 5.21 22.90 14.03
CA HIS A 98 4.35 22.34 15.09
C HIS A 98 4.52 20.81 15.17
N GLN A 99 4.61 20.23 16.37
CA GLN A 99 4.84 18.78 16.58
C GLN A 99 3.88 17.87 15.79
N SER A 100 2.64 18.34 15.54
CA SER A 100 1.64 17.61 14.74
C SER A 100 2.05 17.44 13.27
N CYS A 101 2.71 18.43 12.67
CA CYS A 101 3.24 18.32 11.31
C CYS A 101 4.40 17.32 11.29
N TYR A 102 5.28 17.32 12.29
CA TYR A 102 6.42 16.40 12.36
C TYR A 102 5.99 14.91 12.30
N LYS A 103 4.86 14.55 12.91
CA LYS A 103 4.28 13.20 12.82
C LYS A 103 3.80 12.82 11.42
N LEU A 104 3.28 13.77 10.65
CA LEU A 104 2.83 13.54 9.25
C LEU A 104 4.02 13.35 8.31
N TYR A 105 5.17 13.96 8.61
CA TYR A 105 6.41 13.83 7.84
C TYR A 105 7.35 12.72 8.36
N ALA A 106 6.94 11.94 9.37
CA ALA A 106 7.75 10.85 9.87
C ALA A 106 7.90 9.75 8.83
N LYS A 107 9.15 9.32 8.57
CA LYS A 107 9.48 8.22 7.66
C LYS A 107 8.97 6.90 8.24
N ARG A 108 8.02 6.27 7.56
CA ARG A 108 7.51 4.94 7.89
C ARG A 108 8.16 3.88 7.02
N VAL A 109 8.51 2.75 7.63
CA VAL A 109 9.05 1.56 6.98
C VAL A 109 7.93 0.55 6.85
N VAL A 110 7.60 0.19 5.62
CA VAL A 110 6.61 -0.83 5.29
C VAL A 110 7.33 -2.09 4.82
N LEU A 111 7.16 -3.17 5.56
CA LEU A 111 7.75 -4.45 5.24
C LEU A 111 6.77 -5.29 4.41
N LEU A 112 7.17 -5.71 3.21
CA LEU A 112 6.42 -6.70 2.47
C LEU A 112 6.84 -8.09 2.92
N ASP A 113 5.94 -8.77 3.64
CA ASP A 113 6.18 -10.07 4.27
C ASP A 113 4.90 -10.92 4.15
N GLU A 114 5.03 -12.22 3.92
CA GLU A 114 3.91 -13.17 3.81
C GLU A 114 3.07 -13.24 5.11
N ARG A 115 3.68 -12.87 6.25
CA ARG A 115 3.04 -12.82 7.57
C ARG A 115 2.44 -11.45 7.89
N GLY A 116 2.51 -10.51 6.96
CA GLY A 116 2.00 -9.17 7.12
C GLY A 116 0.47 -9.11 7.16
N LYS A 117 -0.05 -7.91 7.43
CA LYS A 117 -1.48 -7.64 7.39
C LYS A 117 -1.99 -7.72 5.96
N ASP A 118 -3.15 -8.35 5.80
CA ASP A 118 -3.91 -8.31 4.56
C ASP A 118 -4.64 -6.97 4.50
N ILE A 119 -4.30 -6.13 3.52
CA ILE A 119 -4.88 -4.79 3.38
C ILE A 119 -5.46 -4.60 1.98
N GLY A 120 -6.61 -3.94 1.91
CA GLY A 120 -7.22 -3.55 0.64
C GLY A 120 -6.54 -2.32 0.00
N SER A 121 -6.85 -2.05 -1.26
CA SER A 121 -6.27 -0.90 -1.98
C SER A 121 -6.57 0.45 -1.34
N GLU A 122 -7.73 0.61 -0.68
CA GLU A 122 -8.07 1.85 0.06
C GLU A 122 -7.12 2.07 1.26
N GLN A 123 -6.82 1.01 2.00
CA GLN A 123 -5.89 1.07 3.13
C GLN A 123 -4.45 1.29 2.66
N MET A 124 -4.07 0.74 1.51
CA MET A 124 -2.79 1.05 0.86
C MET A 124 -2.72 2.54 0.47
N ALA A 125 -3.82 3.11 -0.01
CA ALA A 125 -3.93 4.54 -0.33
C ALA A 125 -3.71 5.43 0.91
N GLU A 126 -4.31 5.07 2.05
CA GLU A 126 -4.09 5.78 3.32
C GLU A 126 -2.62 5.77 3.78
N LEU A 127 -1.88 4.67 3.54
CA LEU A 127 -0.45 4.63 3.84
C LEU A 127 0.33 5.64 3.00
N GLY A 128 -0.05 5.80 1.72
CA GLY A 128 0.58 6.69 0.72
C GLY A 128 0.59 8.18 1.07
N ALA A 129 -0.13 8.60 2.11
CA ALA A 129 -0.14 9.97 2.63
C ALA A 129 1.08 10.32 3.52
N SER A 130 2.09 9.43 3.62
CA SER A 130 3.29 9.60 4.45
C SER A 130 4.60 9.37 3.67
N ARG A 131 5.75 9.70 4.24
CA ARG A 131 7.07 9.33 3.67
C ARG A 131 7.28 7.83 3.89
N LEU A 132 7.30 7.05 2.81
CA LEU A 132 7.30 5.59 2.90
C LEU A 132 8.60 4.98 2.39
N SER A 133 9.05 3.92 3.05
CA SER A 133 10.08 3.01 2.55
C SER A 133 9.55 1.59 2.54
N PHE A 134 9.23 1.08 1.35
CA PHE A 134 8.80 -0.30 1.15
C PHE A 134 10.02 -1.21 1.05
N CYS A 135 10.03 -2.29 1.82
CA CYS A 135 11.13 -3.25 1.86
C CYS A 135 10.66 -4.61 1.33
N ILE A 136 11.31 -5.10 0.28
CA ILE A 136 11.10 -6.41 -0.34
C ILE A 136 12.32 -7.27 -0.09
N GLY A 137 12.12 -8.40 0.60
CA GLY A 137 13.19 -9.30 1.00
C GLY A 137 13.66 -10.19 -0.14
N GLY A 138 14.86 -10.76 0.03
CA GLY A 138 15.39 -11.78 -0.85
C GLY A 138 14.69 -13.14 -0.66
N PRO A 139 15.26 -14.23 -1.21
CA PRO A 139 14.68 -15.58 -1.11
C PRO A 139 14.43 -16.08 0.32
N HIS A 140 15.18 -15.57 1.30
CA HIS A 140 15.05 -15.95 2.72
C HIS A 140 14.19 -14.96 3.52
N GLY A 141 13.58 -13.98 2.86
CA GLY A 141 12.79 -12.94 3.48
C GLY A 141 13.66 -11.92 4.22
N HIS A 142 13.10 -11.36 5.30
CA HIS A 142 13.74 -10.32 6.10
C HIS A 142 14.35 -10.90 7.38
N GLY A 143 15.40 -10.27 7.90
CA GLY A 143 15.96 -10.58 9.20
C GLY A 143 15.12 -10.04 10.35
N LYS A 144 15.49 -10.43 11.57
CA LYS A 144 14.77 -10.05 12.79
C LYS A 144 14.83 -8.54 13.01
N ARG A 145 15.99 -7.94 12.76
CA ARG A 145 16.25 -6.51 12.98
C ARG A 145 15.35 -5.64 12.11
N LEU A 146 15.21 -5.97 10.83
CA LEU A 146 14.34 -5.22 9.93
C LEU A 146 12.87 -5.40 10.26
N ARG A 147 12.44 -6.61 10.68
CA ARG A 147 11.07 -6.84 11.17
C ARG A 147 10.74 -6.00 12.40
N GLU A 148 11.66 -5.89 13.35
CA GLU A 148 11.49 -5.05 14.55
C GLU A 148 11.47 -3.55 14.23
N ARG A 149 12.21 -3.12 13.19
CA ARG A 149 12.18 -1.73 12.72
C ARG A 149 10.89 -1.38 11.98
N ALA A 150 10.23 -2.33 11.33
CA ALA A 150 9.09 -2.05 10.47
C ALA A 150 7.93 -1.41 11.25
N ASP A 151 7.41 -0.31 10.73
CA ASP A 151 6.23 0.37 11.31
C ASP A 151 4.95 -0.40 10.94
N VAL A 152 4.91 -0.98 9.74
CA VAL A 152 3.82 -1.80 9.24
C VAL A 152 4.40 -2.97 8.46
N SER A 153 3.82 -4.16 8.62
CA SER A 153 4.06 -5.30 7.74
C SER A 153 2.80 -5.59 6.93
N VAL A 154 2.95 -5.73 5.60
CA VAL A 154 1.87 -5.91 4.64
C VAL A 154 2.11 -7.18 3.82
N LYS A 155 1.05 -7.98 3.69
CA LYS A 155 1.01 -9.16 2.84
C LYS A 155 0.41 -8.79 1.49
N LEU A 156 1.10 -9.07 0.40
CA LEU A 156 0.60 -8.81 -0.96
C LEU A 156 -0.32 -9.91 -1.50
N SER A 157 -0.17 -11.14 -1.01
CA SER A 157 -0.95 -12.30 -1.43
C SER A 157 -0.91 -13.38 -0.36
N SER A 158 -1.94 -14.21 -0.32
CA SER A 158 -1.92 -15.47 0.45
C SER A 158 -0.98 -16.52 -0.16
N MET A 159 -0.57 -16.34 -1.42
CA MET A 159 0.46 -17.16 -2.06
C MET A 159 1.85 -16.54 -1.86
N VAL A 160 2.87 -17.40 -1.76
CA VAL A 160 4.27 -16.96 -1.72
C VAL A 160 4.65 -16.40 -3.09
N LEU A 161 4.93 -15.10 -3.15
CA LEU A 161 5.37 -14.44 -4.38
C LEU A 161 6.89 -14.41 -4.45
N ASN A 162 7.42 -14.66 -5.65
CA ASN A 162 8.82 -14.35 -5.95
C ASN A 162 9.03 -12.83 -5.79
N HIS A 163 10.14 -12.41 -5.16
CA HIS A 163 10.51 -11.00 -4.98
C HIS A 163 10.42 -10.16 -6.27
N GLN A 164 10.72 -10.72 -7.45
CA GLN A 164 10.56 -10.01 -8.73
C GLN A 164 9.10 -9.77 -9.12
N ILE A 165 8.18 -10.65 -8.73
CA ILE A 165 6.74 -10.45 -8.95
C ILE A 165 6.16 -9.56 -7.87
N ALA A 166 6.62 -9.70 -6.62
CA ALA A 166 6.20 -8.86 -5.51
C ALA A 166 6.41 -7.37 -5.79
N ILE A 167 7.54 -6.98 -6.41
CA ILE A 167 7.77 -5.58 -6.78
C ILE A 167 6.81 -5.10 -7.87
N VAL A 168 6.50 -5.92 -8.87
CA VAL A 168 5.54 -5.57 -9.94
C VAL A 168 4.15 -5.33 -9.33
N VAL A 169 3.71 -6.21 -8.44
CA VAL A 169 2.45 -6.05 -7.71
C VAL A 169 2.47 -4.79 -6.85
N LEU A 170 3.57 -4.53 -6.13
CA LEU A 170 3.70 -3.32 -5.30
C LEU A 170 3.56 -2.06 -6.14
N VAL A 171 4.31 -1.90 -7.24
CA VAL A 171 4.29 -0.64 -8.02
C VAL A 171 2.93 -0.41 -8.68
N GLU A 172 2.22 -1.46 -9.10
CA GLU A 172 0.84 -1.33 -9.57
C GLU A 172 -0.11 -0.90 -8.45
N GLN A 173 0.00 -1.50 -7.26
CA GLN A 173 -0.83 -1.12 -6.11
C GLN A 173 -0.54 0.29 -5.61
N LEU A 174 0.71 0.75 -5.69
CA LEU A 174 1.07 2.14 -5.42
C LEU A 174 0.44 3.08 -6.45
N TYR A 175 0.48 2.75 -7.74
CA TYR A 175 -0.17 3.55 -8.77
C TYR A 175 -1.69 3.61 -8.54
N ARG A 176 -2.32 2.47 -8.22
CA ARG A 176 -3.73 2.39 -7.85
C ARG A 176 -4.07 3.22 -6.61
N SER A 177 -3.20 3.20 -5.61
CA SER A 177 -3.35 4.01 -4.39
C SER A 177 -3.42 5.50 -4.73
N TRP A 178 -2.55 5.98 -5.62
CA TRP A 178 -2.55 7.37 -6.06
C TRP A 178 -3.77 7.75 -6.89
N THR A 179 -4.27 6.86 -7.75
CA THR A 179 -5.49 7.13 -8.52
C THR A 179 -6.73 7.23 -7.63
N ILE A 180 -6.82 6.37 -6.60
CA ILE A 180 -7.83 6.45 -5.53
C ILE A 180 -7.73 7.79 -4.80
N LEU A 181 -6.54 8.18 -4.32
CA LEU A 181 -6.33 9.44 -3.58
C LEU A 181 -6.70 10.68 -4.41
N LYS A 182 -6.49 10.65 -5.73
CA LYS A 182 -6.84 11.75 -6.63
C LYS A 182 -8.30 11.75 -7.06
N GLY A 183 -9.11 10.78 -6.62
CA GLY A 183 -10.47 10.58 -7.11
C GLY A 183 -10.53 10.29 -8.61
N GLN A 184 -9.41 9.92 -9.24
CA GLN A 184 -9.41 9.50 -10.63
C GLN A 184 -10.01 8.09 -10.69
N ASN A 185 -11.13 7.96 -11.38
CA ASN A 185 -11.92 6.73 -11.49
C ASN A 185 -11.09 5.56 -12.07
N TYR A 186 -10.31 4.88 -11.24
CA TYR A 186 -9.81 3.53 -11.49
C TYR A 186 -10.77 2.51 -10.86
N HIS A 187 -12.07 2.70 -11.12
CA HIS A 187 -13.18 1.87 -10.62
C HIS A 187 -13.78 0.99 -11.72
N ARG A 188 -12.96 0.43 -12.62
CA ARG A 188 -13.49 -0.50 -13.64
C ARG A 188 -13.77 -1.91 -13.09
N HIS A 189 -13.55 -2.21 -11.81
CA HIS A 189 -13.76 -3.57 -11.24
C HIS A 189 -14.68 -3.65 -10.03
N ARG A 190 -15.30 -2.55 -9.56
CA ARG A 190 -16.23 -2.61 -8.42
C ARG A 190 -17.71 -2.56 -8.78
N GLN A 191 -18.06 -2.23 -10.03
CA GLN A 191 -19.47 -2.16 -10.45
C GLN A 191 -20.12 -3.52 -10.75
N HIS A 192 -19.36 -4.63 -10.77
CA HIS A 192 -19.94 -5.97 -11.02
C HIS A 192 -20.01 -6.91 -9.81
N ILE A 193 -19.48 -6.55 -8.64
CA ILE A 193 -19.50 -7.44 -7.45
C ILE A 193 -20.63 -7.07 -6.46
N HIS A 194 -21.23 -5.88 -6.56
CA HIS A 194 -22.40 -5.51 -5.75
C HIS A 194 -23.77 -5.65 -6.43
N GLN A 195 -23.83 -6.35 -7.58
CA GLN A 195 -25.11 -6.77 -8.19
C GLN A 195 -25.39 -8.27 -8.11
N SER A 196 -24.52 -9.08 -7.51
CA SER A 196 -24.89 -10.45 -7.12
C SER A 196 -25.58 -10.41 -5.75
N LYS A 197 -26.89 -10.17 -5.81
CA LYS A 197 -27.83 -10.34 -4.71
C LYS A 197 -27.59 -11.66 -3.96
N SER A 198 -27.79 -11.59 -2.66
CA SER A 198 -28.25 -12.70 -1.83
C SER A 198 -29.24 -13.58 -2.60
N ASN A 199 -28.83 -14.80 -2.94
CA ASN A 199 -29.74 -15.86 -3.35
C ASN A 199 -29.81 -16.84 -2.18
N THR A 200 -30.47 -16.40 -1.12
CA THR A 200 -30.88 -17.28 -0.02
C THR A 200 -32.20 -17.95 -0.39
N LEU A 201 -32.34 -19.24 -0.07
CA LEU A 201 -33.52 -20.06 -0.38
C LEU A 201 -34.85 -19.47 0.12
N ALA A 202 -34.81 -18.55 1.09
CA ALA A 202 -35.97 -17.84 1.63
C ALA A 202 -36.65 -16.91 0.61
N ASP A 203 -35.90 -16.29 -0.30
CA ASP A 203 -36.44 -15.32 -1.27
C ASP A 203 -37.22 -15.98 -2.42
N ARG A 204 -37.02 -17.29 -2.63
CA ARG A 204 -37.72 -18.07 -3.66
C ARG A 204 -39.14 -18.46 -3.27
N VAL A 205 -39.49 -18.40 -1.98
CA VAL A 205 -40.82 -18.77 -1.49
C VAL A 205 -41.77 -17.55 -1.45
N ALA A 206 -41.24 -16.33 -1.36
CA ALA A 206 -42.03 -15.10 -1.30
C ALA A 206 -42.47 -14.54 -2.68
N GLY A 207 -42.05 -15.16 -3.79
CA GLY A 207 -42.34 -14.69 -5.16
C GLY A 207 -43.55 -15.36 -5.83
N GLY A 208 -44.40 -16.06 -5.08
CA GLY A 208 -45.57 -16.76 -5.60
C GLY A 208 -46.87 -15.99 -5.41
N LEU A 209 -47.48 -15.58 -6.52
CA LEU A 209 -48.87 -15.13 -6.66
C LEU A 209 -49.29 -13.85 -5.92
N ASN A 210 -49.07 -12.71 -6.58
CA ASN A 210 -50.00 -11.59 -6.47
C ASN A 210 -51.10 -11.74 -7.53
N VAL A 211 -52.14 -12.51 -7.19
CA VAL A 211 -53.44 -12.42 -7.87
C VAL A 211 -54.30 -11.51 -6.98
N GLY A 212 -54.69 -10.36 -7.53
CA GLY A 212 -55.41 -9.34 -6.79
C GLY A 212 -56.73 -9.85 -6.22
N LEU A 213 -56.90 -9.68 -4.91
CA LEU A 213 -58.19 -9.66 -4.24
C LEU A 213 -58.14 -8.59 -3.14
N ASN A 214 -58.94 -7.53 -3.34
CA ASN A 214 -59.30 -6.56 -2.30
C ASN A 214 -60.16 -7.28 -1.27
N LEU A 215 -59.69 -7.41 -0.03
CA LEU A 215 -60.52 -7.80 1.11
C LEU A 215 -60.24 -6.85 2.27
N ASN A 216 -61.33 -6.30 2.82
CA ASN A 216 -61.34 -5.28 3.87
C ASN A 216 -60.90 -5.86 5.23
N GLU A 217 -60.33 -5.02 6.09
CA GLU A 217 -59.77 -5.30 7.44
C GLU A 217 -60.71 -6.00 8.45
N LYS A 218 -61.94 -6.36 8.07
CA LYS A 218 -62.93 -6.98 8.95
C LYS A 218 -62.91 -8.52 8.97
N GLU A 219 -62.21 -9.18 8.04
CA GLU A 219 -62.18 -10.66 7.95
C GLU A 219 -60.97 -11.33 8.63
N ILE A 220 -59.97 -10.58 9.11
CA ILE A 220 -58.77 -11.15 9.78
C ILE A 220 -59.02 -11.46 11.27
N THR A 221 -60.15 -11.07 11.86
CA THR A 221 -60.37 -11.21 13.33
C THR A 221 -61.04 -12.53 13.74
N ASP A 222 -61.55 -13.34 12.81
CA ASP A 222 -62.27 -14.60 13.14
C ASP A 222 -61.46 -15.89 12.84
N MET A 223 -60.12 -15.80 12.74
CA MET A 223 -59.24 -16.98 12.55
C MET A 223 -58.00 -16.97 13.47
N LEU A 224 -58.22 -16.69 14.77
CA LEU A 224 -57.37 -17.18 15.88
C LEU A 224 -58.17 -18.23 16.67
#